data_AF-A0A388PI30-F1
#
_entry.id   AF-A0A388PI30-F1
#
_cell.length_a   1.000
_cell.length_b   1.000
_cell.length_c   1.000
_cell.angle_alpha   90.00
_cell.angle_beta   90.00
_cell.angle_gamma   90.00
#
_symmetry.space_group_name_H-M   'P 1'
#
loop_
_entity.id
_entity.type
_entity.pdbx_description
1 polymer ?
#
loop_
_entity_poly.entity_id
_entity_poly.type
_entity_poly.pdbx_seq_one_letter_code
_entity_poly.pdbx_strand_id
1 'polypeptide(L)'
;MRKKTSKSVDTVTAAPGSKSLVIAEKPSVAQDLAKVLKVPKVGEIFENDQWVISSAIGHLVRLKDPQDIDPKFKRWTLKDLPILPEKFDGTVCDDILKVIEGERNDGSRYKLLKKAPAS
;
A
#
# COMPACT_ATOMS: atom_id res chain seq x y z
N MET A 1 1.39 11.09 49.49
CA MET A 1 1.11 10.11 48.40
C MET A 1 0.42 10.82 47.25
N ARG A 2 1.11 11.01 46.12
CA ARG A 2 0.55 11.70 44.95
C ARG A 2 -0.11 10.65 44.05
N LYS A 3 -1.45 10.64 43.97
CA LYS A 3 -2.20 9.76 43.06
C LYS A 3 -1.84 10.14 41.62
N LYS A 4 -1.14 9.26 40.90
CA LYS A 4 -0.92 9.40 39.45
C LYS A 4 -2.21 9.00 38.74
N THR A 5 -2.90 9.98 38.19
CA THR A 5 -4.02 9.77 37.27
C THR A 5 -3.48 9.20 35.96
N SER A 6 -3.84 7.96 35.63
CA SER A 6 -3.56 7.37 34.32
C SER A 6 -4.38 8.11 33.26
N LYS A 7 -3.72 8.75 32.30
CA LYS A 7 -4.35 9.26 31.08
C LYS A 7 -4.99 8.08 30.34
N SER A 8 -6.29 8.17 30.05
CA SER A 8 -6.98 7.27 29.13
C SER A 8 -6.31 7.37 27.77
N VAL A 9 -5.89 6.23 27.23
CA VAL A 9 -5.48 6.12 25.84
C VAL A 9 -6.76 6.20 25.02
N ASP A 10 -6.89 7.24 24.21
CA ASP A 10 -8.00 7.40 23.27
C ASP A 10 -7.88 6.31 22.20
N THR A 11 -8.52 5.17 22.44
CA THR A 11 -8.69 4.14 21.43
C THR A 11 -9.58 4.68 20.34
N VAL A 12 -9.03 4.80 19.13
CA VAL A 12 -9.80 5.00 17.91
C VAL A 12 -10.65 3.74 17.70
N THR A 13 -11.85 3.71 18.27
CA THR A 13 -12.78 2.60 18.12
C THR A 13 -13.57 2.80 16.84
N ALA A 14 -13.26 1.99 15.82
CA ALA A 14 -14.04 1.92 14.60
C ALA A 14 -15.47 1.43 14.89
N ALA A 15 -16.44 1.79 14.04
CA ALA A 15 -17.85 1.42 14.21
C ALA A 15 -18.04 -0.10 14.40
N PRO A 16 -19.05 -0.56 15.15
CA PRO A 16 -19.30 -1.99 15.36
C PRO A 16 -19.44 -2.72 14.03
N GLY A 17 -18.59 -3.73 13.80
CA GLY A 17 -18.48 -4.47 12.53
C GLY A 17 -17.42 -3.94 11.54
N SER A 18 -16.68 -2.88 11.88
CA SER A 18 -15.57 -2.36 11.06
C SER A 18 -14.21 -2.67 11.68
N LYS A 19 -13.24 -3.03 10.82
CA LYS A 19 -11.84 -3.32 11.20
C LYS A 19 -10.95 -2.17 10.75
N SER A 20 -9.89 -1.92 11.51
CA SER A 20 -8.83 -0.98 11.14
C SER A 20 -7.73 -1.68 10.34
N LEU A 21 -7.41 -1.16 9.16
CA LEU A 21 -6.31 -1.65 8.33
C LEU A 21 -5.00 -0.92 8.67
N VAL A 22 -3.96 -1.69 8.95
CA VAL A 22 -2.59 -1.19 9.18
C VAL A 22 -1.68 -1.75 8.10
N ILE A 23 -0.98 -0.87 7.39
CA ILE A 23 0.02 -1.24 6.38
C ILE A 23 1.39 -0.78 6.88
N ALA A 24 2.24 -1.73 7.26
CA ALA A 24 3.62 -1.48 7.65
C ALA A 24 4.55 -1.41 6.42
N GLU A 25 5.71 -0.77 6.58
CA GLU A 25 6.74 -0.66 5.54
C GLU A 25 7.51 -1.96 5.27
N LYS A 26 7.57 -2.87 6.25
CA LYS A 26 8.20 -4.18 6.09
C LYS A 26 7.57 -5.24 6.99
N PRO A 27 7.80 -6.53 6.70
CA PRO A 27 7.20 -7.63 7.44
C PRO A 27 7.55 -7.64 8.92
N SER A 28 8.78 -7.26 9.30
CA SER A 28 9.17 -7.27 10.71
C SER A 28 8.40 -6.25 11.55
N VAL A 29 8.08 -5.08 10.98
CA VAL A 29 7.28 -4.06 11.67
C VAL A 29 5.83 -4.51 11.82
N ALA A 30 5.24 -5.12 10.77
CA ALA A 30 3.91 -5.72 10.88
C ALA A 30 3.85 -6.80 11.96
N GLN A 31 4.89 -7.65 12.04
CA GLN A 31 4.97 -8.71 13.04
C GLN A 31 5.08 -8.15 14.47
N ASP A 32 5.85 -7.10 14.69
CA ASP A 32 5.97 -6.48 16.01
C ASP A 32 4.67 -5.77 16.43
N LEU A 33 4.00 -5.08 15.51
CA LEU A 33 2.67 -4.52 15.75
C LEU A 33 1.65 -5.61 16.11
N ALA A 34 1.63 -6.72 15.36
CA ALA A 34 0.73 -7.84 15.62
C ALA A 34 0.97 -8.48 17.00
N LYS A 35 2.22 -8.60 17.45
CA LYS A 35 2.55 -9.10 18.80
C LYS A 35 1.98 -8.20 19.90
N VAL A 36 2.19 -6.88 19.79
CA VAL A 36 1.73 -5.92 20.80
C VAL A 36 0.20 -5.84 20.85
N LEU A 37 -0.44 -5.84 19.67
CA LEU A 37 -1.89 -5.78 19.52
C LEU A 37 -2.59 -7.14 19.65
N LYS A 38 -1.81 -8.22 19.86
CA LYS A 38 -2.29 -9.61 20.01
C LYS A 38 -3.17 -10.06 18.83
N VAL A 39 -2.73 -9.73 17.61
CA VAL A 39 -3.41 -10.11 16.37
C VAL A 39 -2.78 -11.39 15.83
N PRO A 40 -3.55 -12.49 15.65
CA PRO A 40 -3.02 -13.75 15.14
C PRO A 40 -2.71 -13.66 13.65
N LYS A 41 -1.78 -14.49 13.19
CA LYS A 41 -1.42 -14.60 11.77
C LYS A 41 -2.47 -15.42 11.02
N VAL A 42 -2.93 -14.92 9.89
CA VAL A 42 -3.87 -15.58 8.97
C VAL A 42 -3.31 -15.48 7.55
N GLY A 43 -2.75 -16.57 7.02
CA GLY A 43 -2.08 -16.55 5.72
C GLY A 43 -0.86 -15.63 5.68
N GLU A 44 -0.85 -14.65 4.77
CA GLU A 44 0.22 -13.65 4.64
C GLU A 44 0.01 -12.40 5.51
N ILE A 45 -1.14 -12.25 6.18
CA ILE A 45 -1.50 -11.09 7.00
C ILE A 45 -1.71 -11.48 8.47
N PHE A 46 -2.01 -10.50 9.32
CA PHE A 46 -2.51 -10.71 10.67
C PHE A 46 -3.92 -10.13 10.77
N GLU A 47 -4.86 -10.87 11.34
CA GLU A 47 -6.26 -10.43 11.39
C GLU A 47 -6.96 -10.88 12.68
N ASN A 48 -7.76 -9.98 13.26
CA ASN A 48 -8.76 -10.31 14.29
C ASN A 48 -10.03 -9.48 14.05
N ASP A 49 -10.91 -9.40 15.05
CA ASP A 49 -12.19 -8.67 14.95
C ASP A 49 -12.02 -7.15 14.85
N GLN A 50 -10.85 -6.61 15.20
CA GLN A 50 -10.59 -5.17 15.26
C GLN A 50 -9.54 -4.71 14.23
N TRP A 51 -8.60 -5.56 13.85
CA TRP A 51 -7.41 -5.20 13.09
C TRP A 51 -7.18 -6.13 11.92
N VAL A 52 -6.73 -5.55 10.82
CA VAL A 52 -6.06 -6.22 9.71
C VAL A 52 -4.68 -5.57 9.59
N ILE A 53 -3.60 -6.34 9.74
CA ILE A 53 -2.23 -5.85 9.66
C ILE A 53 -1.52 -6.56 8.51
N SER A 54 -0.98 -5.78 7.59
CA SER A 54 -0.17 -6.25 6.47
C SER A 54 1.08 -5.38 6.33
N SER A 55 1.96 -5.74 5.39
CA SER A 55 3.14 -4.94 5.07
C SER A 55 3.32 -4.81 3.55
N ALA A 56 3.80 -3.66 3.12
CA ALA A 56 4.20 -3.38 1.74
C ALA A 56 5.72 -3.27 1.68
N ILE A 57 6.41 -4.24 1.06
CA ILE A 57 7.87 -4.20 0.92
C ILE A 57 8.23 -3.24 -0.23
N GLY A 58 9.01 -2.20 0.07
CA GLY A 58 9.54 -1.28 -0.95
C GLY A 58 8.48 -0.33 -1.53
N HIS A 59 8.80 0.27 -2.69
CA HIS A 59 7.88 1.18 -3.38
C HIS A 59 6.90 0.40 -4.25
N LEU A 60 5.62 0.39 -3.89
CA LEU A 60 4.56 -0.26 -4.68
C LEU A 60 4.27 0.48 -6.00
N VAL A 61 4.52 1.78 -6.01
CA VAL A 61 4.34 2.67 -7.15
C VAL A 61 5.59 3.51 -7.36
N ARG A 62 5.90 3.82 -8.62
CA ARG A 62 6.95 4.75 -9.03
C ARG A 62 6.36 5.81 -9.95
N LEU A 63 7.07 6.92 -10.15
CA LEU A 63 6.72 7.86 -11.21
C LEU A 63 6.85 7.18 -12.57
N LYS A 64 6.02 7.60 -13.52
CA LYS A 64 6.20 7.19 -14.93
C LYS A 64 7.57 7.64 -15.43
N ASP A 65 8.22 6.78 -16.19
CA ASP A 65 9.44 7.16 -16.89
C ASP A 65 9.11 8.22 -17.95
N PRO A 66 10.05 9.12 -18.32
CA PRO A 66 9.75 10.19 -19.28
C PRO A 66 9.12 9.69 -20.59
N GLN A 67 9.58 8.55 -21.11
CA GLN A 67 9.04 7.92 -22.31
C GLN A 67 7.58 7.47 -22.19
N ASP A 68 7.09 7.19 -20.97
CA ASP A 68 5.71 6.81 -20.68
C ASP A 68 4.81 8.04 -20.45
N ILE A 69 5.42 9.22 -20.24
CA ILE A 69 4.74 10.51 -20.20
C ILE A 69 4.48 10.98 -21.64
N ASP A 70 5.52 10.97 -22.47
CA ASP A 70 5.44 11.28 -23.90
C ASP A 70 6.52 10.48 -24.65
N PRO A 71 6.16 9.72 -25.71
CA PRO A 71 7.13 8.95 -26.50
C PRO A 71 8.32 9.77 -27.02
N LYS A 72 8.18 11.10 -27.20
CA LYS A 72 9.29 11.97 -27.63
C LYS A 72 10.44 11.98 -26.62
N PHE A 73 10.15 11.80 -25.33
CA PHE A 73 11.14 11.79 -24.25
C PHE A 73 11.92 10.47 -24.15
N LYS A 74 11.63 9.48 -24.99
CA LYS A 74 12.46 8.28 -25.12
C LYS A 74 13.90 8.61 -25.50
N ARG A 75 14.13 9.70 -26.25
CA ARG A 75 15.47 10.23 -26.52
C ARG A 75 15.63 11.58 -25.84
N TRP A 76 16.64 11.70 -24.99
CA TRP A 76 16.89 12.94 -24.27
C TRP A 76 17.60 13.96 -25.17
N THR A 77 17.05 15.17 -25.23
CA THR A 77 17.72 16.31 -25.86
C THR A 77 17.70 17.51 -24.92
N LEU A 78 18.72 18.37 -24.99
CA LEU A 78 18.79 19.57 -24.14
C LEU A 78 17.59 20.53 -24.37
N LYS A 79 16.96 20.48 -25.55
CA LYS A 79 15.80 21.32 -25.89
C LYS A 79 14.54 20.90 -25.13
N ASP A 80 14.46 19.63 -24.76
CA ASP A 80 13.30 19.05 -24.07
C ASP A 80 13.44 19.14 -22.54
N LEU A 81 14.57 19.64 -22.04
CA LEU A 81 14.82 19.81 -20.62
C LEU A 81 14.46 21.23 -20.16
N PRO A 82 13.87 21.38 -18.97
CA PRO A 82 13.45 20.32 -18.04
C PRO A 82 12.16 19.63 -18.49
N ILE A 83 12.07 18.31 -18.31
CA ILE A 83 10.84 17.56 -18.52
C ILE A 83 9.97 17.76 -17.27
N LEU A 84 8.92 18.58 -17.40
CA LEU A 84 7.96 18.85 -16.34
C LEU A 84 6.56 18.41 -16.79
N PRO A 85 6.02 17.30 -16.25
CA PRO A 85 4.69 16.84 -16.64
C PRO A 85 3.61 17.77 -16.08
N GLU A 86 2.49 17.88 -16.80
CA GLU A 86 1.30 18.61 -16.33
C GLU A 86 0.72 17.96 -15.06
N LYS A 87 0.84 16.63 -14.94
CA LYS A 87 0.44 15.84 -13.77
C LYS A 87 1.48 14.78 -13.45
N PHE A 88 1.79 14.61 -12.17
CA PHE A 88 2.68 13.56 -11.70
C PHE A 88 1.91 12.24 -11.59
N ASP A 89 1.85 11.51 -12.70
CA ASP A 89 1.27 10.17 -12.75
C ASP A 89 2.25 9.13 -12.21
N GLY A 90 1.72 8.18 -11.44
CA GLY A 90 2.43 6.98 -11.00
C GLY A 90 2.10 5.76 -11.85
N THR A 91 3.03 4.82 -11.92
CA THR A 91 2.82 3.46 -12.41
C THR A 91 3.16 2.46 -11.30
N VAL A 92 2.61 1.25 -11.37
CA VAL A 92 2.94 0.20 -10.41
C VAL A 92 4.35 -0.33 -10.65
N CYS A 93 5.04 -0.72 -9.58
CA CYS A 93 6.29 -1.45 -9.70
C CYS A 93 5.97 -2.91 -10.04
N ASP A 94 6.21 -3.27 -11.28
CA ASP A 94 6.03 -4.58 -11.92
C ASP A 94 6.79 -5.72 -11.23
N ASP A 95 7.94 -5.42 -10.62
CA ASP A 95 8.71 -6.37 -9.82
C ASP A 95 7.99 -6.78 -8.52
N ILE A 96 7.05 -5.97 -8.04
CA ILE A 96 6.35 -6.17 -6.76
C ILE A 96 4.88 -6.52 -7.00
N LEU A 97 4.24 -5.87 -7.96
CA LEU A 97 2.81 -5.97 -8.23
C LEU A 97 2.53 -6.23 -9.72
N LYS A 98 1.73 -7.25 -9.99
CA LYS A 98 1.10 -7.50 -11.29
C LYS A 98 -0.32 -6.96 -11.30
N VAL A 99 -0.63 -6.17 -12.32
CA VAL A 99 -2.01 -5.74 -12.60
C VAL A 99 -2.73 -6.84 -13.36
N ILE A 100 -3.88 -7.27 -12.84
CA ILE A 100 -4.77 -8.20 -13.49
C ILE A 100 -6.06 -7.46 -13.79
N GLU A 101 -6.42 -7.42 -15.07
CA GLU A 101 -7.71 -6.88 -15.49
C GLU A 101 -8.77 -7.97 -15.42
N GLY A 102 -9.93 -7.63 -14.87
CA GLY A 102 -11.06 -8.53 -14.78
C GLY A 102 -12.37 -7.80 -15.03
N GLU A 103 -13.44 -8.57 -15.19
CA GLU A 103 -14.79 -8.07 -15.38
C GLU A 103 -15.66 -8.57 -14.23
N ARG A 104 -16.46 -7.68 -13.65
CA ARG A 104 -17.47 -8.02 -12.64
C ARG A 104 -18.73 -8.55 -13.33
N ASN A 105 -19.61 -9.20 -12.57
CA ASN A 105 -20.87 -9.75 -13.08
C ASN A 105 -21.80 -8.68 -13.71
N ASP A 106 -21.60 -7.40 -13.37
CA ASP A 106 -22.34 -6.27 -13.94
C ASP A 106 -21.69 -5.70 -15.22
N GLY A 107 -20.65 -6.34 -15.76
CA GLY A 107 -19.89 -5.90 -16.92
C GLY A 107 -18.85 -4.82 -16.63
N SER A 108 -18.72 -4.35 -15.39
CA SER A 108 -17.73 -3.34 -15.04
C SER A 108 -16.32 -3.93 -14.96
N ARG A 109 -15.34 -3.27 -15.59
CA ARG A 109 -13.94 -3.67 -15.52
C ARG A 109 -13.29 -3.26 -14.20
N TYR A 110 -12.37 -4.07 -13.71
CA TYR A 110 -11.53 -3.74 -12.55
C TYR A 110 -10.08 -4.11 -12.79
N LYS A 111 -9.19 -3.44 -12.07
CA LYS A 111 -7.76 -3.74 -11.99
C LYS A 111 -7.46 -4.27 -10.60
N LEU A 112 -7.03 -5.51 -10.52
CA LEU A 112 -6.58 -6.15 -9.29
C LEU A 112 -5.06 -6.18 -9.25
N LEU A 113 -4.48 -5.68 -8.16
CA LEU A 113 -3.04 -5.75 -7.93
C LEU A 113 -2.74 -7.03 -7.16
N LYS A 114 -1.95 -7.93 -7.76
CA LYS A 114 -1.45 -9.13 -7.08
C LYS A 114 0.06 -9.03 -6.89
N LYS A 115 0.56 -9.56 -5.79
CA LYS A 115 2.00 -9.73 -5.58
C LYS A 115 2.61 -10.50 -6.74
N ALA A 116 3.69 -9.97 -7.32
CA ALA A 116 4.44 -10.67 -8.35
C ALA A 116 5.02 -11.98 -7.78
N PRO A 117 5.09 -13.06 -8.56
CA PRO A 117 5.74 -14.29 -8.11
C PRO A 117 7.21 -14.01 -7.79
N ALA A 118 7.74 -14.63 -6.75
CA ALA A 118 9.17 -14.57 -6.47
C ALA A 118 9.92 -15.18 -7.66
N SER A 119 10.87 -14.42 -8.21
CA SER A 119 11.78 -14.83 -9.27
C SER A 119 12.70 -15.95 -8.82
#